data_AF-A0A2H0TAA3-F1
#
_entry.id   AF-A0A2H0TAA3-F1
#
_cell.length_a   1.000
_cell.length_b   1.000
_cell.length_c   1.000
_cell.angle_alpha   90.00
_cell.angle_beta   90.00
_cell.angle_gamma   90.00
#
_symmetry.space_group_name_H-M   'P 1'
#
loop_
_entity.id
_entity.type
_entity.pdbx_description
1 polymer ?
#
loop_
_entity_poly.entity_id
_entity_poly.type
_entity_poly.pdbx_seq_one_letter_code
_entity_poly.pdbx_strand_id
1 'polypeptide(L)'
;MPAKKIKDNRKNNLSLLIEEVSIGVSSSSFLSGVTIFFTGLLITQINSFDPSIKIPILFLIISTFSFLYATLIYSNASGEITRLSTKKFYKCMVIGNIIGEYPGVYLLILAIPLVINAITTDAFLQISTLAVSLIGLATYQFSCLSLMERHFSKYHKVFLIIIALLEITLFVAQRTNSLIFTYTSVVLILFIFLLALSVKGEKENPD
;
A
#
# COMPACT_ATOMS: atom_id res chain seq x y z
N MET A 1 -45.02 15.44 -5.08
CA MET A 1 -43.86 15.11 -5.95
C MET A 1 -42.46 15.18 -5.31
N PRO A 2 -42.16 15.89 -4.19
CA PRO A 2 -40.78 15.95 -3.66
C PRO A 2 -40.34 14.67 -2.90
N ALA A 3 -41.26 13.96 -2.23
CA ALA A 3 -40.92 12.78 -1.40
C ALA A 3 -40.35 11.59 -2.19
N LYS A 4 -40.79 11.37 -3.44
CA LYS A 4 -40.28 10.30 -4.30
C LYS A 4 -38.84 10.57 -4.73
N LYS A 5 -38.55 11.82 -5.11
CA LYS A 5 -37.20 12.29 -5.51
C LYS A 5 -36.19 12.17 -4.36
N ILE A 6 -36.61 12.45 -3.13
CA ILE A 6 -35.76 12.31 -1.93
C ILE A 6 -35.45 10.84 -1.62
N LYS A 7 -36.43 9.94 -1.78
CA LYS A 7 -36.26 8.50 -1.52
C LYS A 7 -35.34 7.83 -2.55
N ASP A 8 -35.47 8.21 -3.82
CA ASP A 8 -34.61 7.72 -4.91
C ASP A 8 -33.15 8.20 -4.73
N ASN A 9 -32.94 9.46 -4.33
CA ASN A 9 -31.58 9.99 -4.11
C ASN A 9 -30.88 9.30 -2.93
N ARG A 10 -31.62 8.99 -1.85
CA ARG A 10 -31.07 8.28 -0.69
C ARG A 10 -30.70 6.82 -1.02
N LYS A 11 -31.50 6.15 -1.85
CA LYS A 11 -31.22 4.77 -2.29
C LYS A 11 -29.98 4.70 -3.20
N ASN A 12 -29.82 5.66 -4.10
CA ASN A 12 -28.65 5.75 -4.98
C ASN A 12 -27.37 6.04 -4.18
N ASN A 13 -27.42 6.94 -3.19
CA ASN A 13 -26.26 7.19 -2.33
C ASN A 13 -25.87 5.93 -1.54
N LEU A 14 -26.85 5.19 -1.04
CA LEU A 14 -26.60 3.97 -0.28
C LEU A 14 -25.95 2.88 -1.15
N SER A 15 -26.41 2.69 -2.39
CA SER A 15 -25.80 1.71 -3.30
C SER A 15 -24.36 2.07 -3.65
N LEU A 16 -24.06 3.35 -3.90
CA LEU A 16 -22.70 3.81 -4.19
C LEU A 16 -21.73 3.55 -3.02
N LEU A 17 -22.16 3.80 -1.78
CA LEU A 17 -21.31 3.56 -0.60
C LEU A 17 -21.07 2.05 -0.37
N ILE A 18 -22.06 1.20 -0.67
CA ILE A 18 -21.90 -0.26 -0.60
C ILE A 18 -20.93 -0.75 -1.69
N GLU A 19 -21.04 -0.21 -2.91
CA GLU A 19 -20.12 -0.51 -4.01
C GLU A 19 -18.68 -0.10 -3.66
N GLU A 20 -18.48 1.08 -3.06
CA GLU A 20 -17.16 1.54 -2.62
C GLU A 20 -16.51 0.57 -1.62
N VAL A 21 -17.28 0.09 -0.64
CA VAL A 21 -16.79 -0.94 0.30
C VAL A 21 -16.45 -2.24 -0.43
N SER A 22 -17.32 -2.68 -1.33
CA SER A 22 -17.13 -3.93 -2.09
C SER A 22 -15.85 -3.88 -2.93
N ILE A 23 -15.58 -2.75 -3.58
CA ILE A 23 -14.34 -2.51 -4.34
C ILE A 23 -13.14 -2.54 -3.40
N GLY A 24 -13.22 -1.83 -2.26
CA GLY A 24 -12.15 -1.81 -1.25
C GLY A 24 -11.77 -3.21 -0.77
N VAL A 25 -12.76 -3.98 -0.30
CA VAL A 25 -12.59 -5.37 0.17
C VAL A 25 -12.00 -6.27 -0.92
N SER A 26 -12.51 -6.17 -2.15
CA SER A 26 -12.07 -7.03 -3.25
C SER A 26 -10.62 -6.73 -3.65
N SER A 27 -10.27 -5.44 -3.75
CA SER A 27 -8.93 -4.99 -4.10
C SER A 27 -7.90 -5.40 -3.04
N SER A 28 -8.18 -5.13 -1.76
CA SER A 28 -7.26 -5.48 -0.67
C SER A 28 -7.11 -7.00 -0.52
N SER A 29 -8.18 -7.77 -0.69
CA SER A 29 -8.11 -9.24 -0.68
C SER A 29 -7.26 -9.80 -1.82
N PHE A 30 -7.42 -9.25 -3.04
CA PHE A 30 -6.60 -9.62 -4.19
C PHE A 30 -5.12 -9.33 -3.93
N LEU A 31 -4.79 -8.12 -3.45
CA LEU A 31 -3.42 -7.72 -3.16
C LEU A 31 -2.78 -8.56 -2.04
N SER A 32 -3.56 -8.96 -1.03
CA SER A 32 -3.11 -9.92 -0.02
C SER A 32 -2.80 -11.30 -0.61
N GLY A 33 -3.52 -11.74 -1.64
CA GLY A 33 -3.18 -12.97 -2.36
C GLY A 33 -1.86 -12.86 -3.11
N VAL A 34 -1.63 -11.72 -3.76
CA VAL A 34 -0.37 -11.42 -4.48
C VAL A 34 0.83 -11.43 -3.52
N THR A 35 0.72 -10.79 -2.35
CA THR A 35 1.80 -10.77 -1.37
C THR A 35 2.11 -12.16 -0.83
N ILE A 36 1.08 -12.98 -0.56
CA ILE A 36 1.25 -14.38 -0.11
C ILE A 36 1.96 -15.21 -1.19
N PHE A 37 1.61 -15.02 -2.47
CA PHE A 37 2.26 -15.70 -3.58
C PHE A 37 3.77 -15.40 -3.62
N PHE A 38 4.16 -14.12 -3.57
CA PHE A 38 5.57 -13.73 -3.55
C PHE A 38 6.29 -14.21 -2.28
N THR A 39 5.60 -14.23 -1.15
CA THR A 39 6.13 -14.76 0.11
C THR A 39 6.41 -16.25 -0.02
N GLY A 40 5.47 -17.02 -0.57
CA GLY A 40 5.63 -18.44 -0.84
C GLY A 40 6.79 -18.72 -1.80
N LEU A 41 6.93 -17.92 -2.86
CA LEU A 41 8.02 -18.03 -3.83
C LEU A 41 9.40 -17.85 -3.18
N LEU A 42 9.54 -16.90 -2.25
CA LEU A 42 10.80 -16.72 -1.51
C LEU A 42 11.07 -17.83 -0.51
N ILE A 43 10.04 -18.33 0.18
CA ILE A 43 10.18 -19.38 1.20
C ILE A 43 10.69 -20.68 0.57
N THR A 44 10.29 -21.01 -0.65
CA THR A 44 10.77 -22.23 -1.34
C THR A 44 12.24 -22.17 -1.73
N GLN A 45 12.86 -20.97 -1.72
CA GLN A 45 14.28 -20.75 -2.00
C GLN A 45 15.13 -20.63 -0.72
N ILE A 46 14.54 -20.77 0.47
CA ILE A 46 15.27 -20.69 1.75
C ILE A 46 16.08 -21.98 1.96
N ASN A 47 17.31 -21.98 1.47
CA ASN A 47 18.32 -22.96 1.88
C ASN A 47 19.21 -22.42 3.03
N SER A 48 19.18 -21.11 3.31
CA SER A 48 19.90 -20.51 4.44
C SER A 48 19.29 -19.18 4.90
N PHE A 49 19.52 -18.82 6.16
CA PHE A 49 19.00 -17.62 6.83
C PHE A 49 19.78 -16.33 6.43
N ASP A 50 19.84 -15.99 5.14
CA ASP A 50 20.51 -14.78 4.64
C ASP A 50 19.60 -13.53 4.75
N PRO A 51 20.06 -12.41 5.34
CA PRO A 51 19.34 -11.13 5.36
C PRO A 51 18.81 -10.67 3.99
N SER A 52 19.52 -10.98 2.91
CA SER A 52 19.18 -10.65 1.52
C SER A 52 17.80 -11.18 1.09
N ILE A 53 17.33 -12.25 1.74
CA ILE A 53 16.01 -12.86 1.51
C ILE A 53 15.01 -12.43 2.60
N LYS A 54 15.45 -12.24 3.84
CA LYS A 54 14.57 -11.91 4.98
C LYS A 54 13.89 -10.56 4.85
N ILE A 55 14.61 -9.55 4.37
CA ILE A 55 14.08 -8.18 4.29
C ILE A 55 12.94 -8.07 3.27
N PRO A 56 13.07 -8.60 2.03
CA PRO A 56 11.95 -8.66 1.10
C PRO A 56 10.76 -9.46 1.64
N ILE A 57 11.00 -10.60 2.32
CA ILE A 57 9.95 -11.36 3.01
C ILE A 57 9.24 -10.48 4.06
N LEU A 58 10.00 -9.73 4.86
CA LEU A 58 9.43 -8.85 5.88
C LEU A 58 8.52 -7.79 5.25
N PHE A 59 8.93 -7.18 4.14
CA PHE A 59 8.11 -6.20 3.42
C PHE A 59 6.79 -6.84 2.94
N LEU A 60 6.86 -8.05 2.37
CA LEU A 60 5.67 -8.78 1.92
C LEU A 60 4.76 -9.19 3.08
N ILE A 61 5.31 -9.57 4.24
CA ILE A 61 4.53 -9.88 5.45
C ILE A 61 3.79 -8.63 5.92
N ILE A 62 4.50 -7.51 6.09
CA ILE A 62 3.89 -6.23 6.52
C ILE A 62 2.80 -5.83 5.53
N SER A 63 3.06 -5.97 4.23
CA SER A 63 2.10 -5.65 3.18
C SER A 63 0.85 -6.55 3.23
N THR A 64 1.03 -7.86 3.41
CA THR A 64 -0.06 -8.83 3.56
C THR A 64 -0.97 -8.46 4.73
N PHE A 65 -0.39 -8.21 5.91
CA PHE A 65 -1.17 -7.82 7.09
C PHE A 65 -1.85 -6.47 6.89
N SER A 66 -1.19 -5.53 6.23
CA SER A 66 -1.79 -4.22 5.92
C SER A 66 -3.02 -4.36 5.03
N PHE A 67 -2.96 -5.18 3.98
CA PHE A 67 -4.12 -5.46 3.15
C PHE A 67 -5.22 -6.22 3.90
N LEU A 68 -4.87 -7.21 4.73
CA LEU A 68 -5.83 -7.93 5.56
C LEU A 68 -6.56 -6.98 6.52
N TYR A 69 -5.83 -6.10 7.20
CA TYR A 69 -6.44 -5.10 8.09
C TYR A 69 -7.27 -4.08 7.31
N ALA A 70 -6.82 -3.62 6.15
CA ALA A 70 -7.61 -2.75 5.27
C ALA A 70 -8.94 -3.44 4.87
N THR A 71 -8.90 -4.70 4.45
CA THR A 71 -10.10 -5.51 4.15
C THR A 71 -11.07 -5.55 5.33
N LEU A 72 -10.57 -5.83 6.54
CA LEU A 72 -11.40 -5.87 7.75
C LEU A 72 -12.02 -4.50 8.05
N ILE A 73 -11.27 -3.43 7.86
CA ILE A 73 -11.75 -2.06 8.10
C ILE A 73 -12.83 -1.68 7.07
N TYR A 74 -12.65 -2.00 5.79
CA TYR A 74 -13.67 -1.79 4.77
C TYR A 74 -14.92 -2.61 5.06
N SER A 75 -14.76 -3.89 5.43
CA SER A 75 -15.88 -4.74 5.83
C SER A 75 -16.66 -4.12 7.00
N ASN A 76 -15.95 -3.63 8.03
CA ASN A 76 -16.59 -2.94 9.15
C ASN A 76 -17.27 -1.62 8.75
N ALA A 77 -16.76 -0.92 7.73
CA ALA A 77 -17.39 0.28 7.19
C ALA A 77 -18.79 -0.01 6.61
N SER A 78 -19.01 -1.19 6.01
CA SER A 78 -20.36 -1.62 5.57
C SER A 78 -21.37 -1.69 6.72
N GLY A 79 -20.93 -2.11 7.91
CA GLY A 79 -21.75 -2.14 9.11
C GLY A 79 -22.17 -0.74 9.57
N GLU A 80 -21.29 0.25 9.44
CA GLU A 80 -21.59 1.65 9.81
C GLU A 80 -22.51 2.34 8.80
N ILE A 81 -22.43 2.00 7.50
CA ILE A 81 -23.43 2.42 6.49
C ILE A 81 -24.83 1.94 6.90
N THR A 82 -24.95 0.67 7.29
CA THR A 82 -26.22 0.06 7.70
C THR A 82 -26.81 0.74 8.94
N ARG A 83 -25.95 1.29 9.81
CA ARG A 83 -26.32 2.07 11.00
C ARG A 83 -26.56 3.56 10.72
N LEU A 84 -26.56 3.98 9.45
CA LEU A 84 -26.71 5.38 9.02
C LEU A 84 -25.65 6.34 9.60
N SER A 85 -24.46 5.85 9.96
CA SER A 85 -23.38 6.67 10.50
C SER A 85 -22.34 7.03 9.43
N THR A 86 -22.69 7.98 8.57
CA THR A 86 -21.84 8.42 7.44
C THR A 86 -20.47 8.94 7.88
N LYS A 87 -20.41 9.72 8.96
CA LYS A 87 -19.13 10.23 9.50
C LYS A 87 -18.18 9.10 9.95
N LYS A 88 -18.71 8.04 10.56
CA LYS A 88 -17.89 6.89 10.97
C LYS A 88 -17.49 6.06 9.77
N PHE A 89 -18.38 5.91 8.79
CA PHE A 89 -18.08 5.25 7.52
C PHE A 89 -16.86 5.89 6.83
N TYR A 90 -16.88 7.20 6.58
CA TYR A 90 -15.76 7.86 5.89
C TYR A 90 -14.47 7.79 6.69
N LYS A 91 -14.54 7.92 8.03
CA LYS A 91 -13.38 7.71 8.89
C LYS A 91 -12.79 6.31 8.72
N CYS A 92 -13.62 5.26 8.67
CA CYS A 92 -13.15 3.90 8.41
C CYS A 92 -12.53 3.78 7.02
N MET A 93 -13.15 4.33 5.98
CA MET A 93 -12.61 4.31 4.62
C MET A 93 -11.24 4.99 4.53
N VAL A 94 -11.06 6.15 5.14
CA VAL A 94 -9.78 6.87 5.18
C VAL A 94 -8.70 6.03 5.88
N ILE A 95 -9.01 5.43 7.03
CA ILE A 95 -8.04 4.59 7.75
C ILE A 95 -7.69 3.34 6.93
N GLY A 96 -8.69 2.69 6.33
CA GLY A 96 -8.48 1.53 5.46
C GLY A 96 -7.58 1.87 4.27
N ASN A 97 -7.82 3.02 3.64
CA ASN A 97 -6.99 3.51 2.53
C ASN A 97 -5.55 3.79 2.99
N ILE A 98 -5.34 4.45 4.13
CA ILE A 98 -4.00 4.74 4.66
C ILE A 98 -3.23 3.45 4.93
N ILE A 99 -3.85 2.47 5.61
CA ILE A 99 -3.20 1.19 5.92
C ILE A 99 -2.96 0.39 4.63
N GLY A 100 -3.93 0.36 3.71
CA GLY A 100 -3.81 -0.34 2.45
C GLY A 100 -2.73 0.24 1.55
N GLU A 101 -2.62 1.56 1.45
CA GLU A 101 -1.66 2.19 0.54
C GLU A 101 -0.26 2.24 1.14
N TYR A 102 -0.04 2.88 2.29
CA TYR A 102 1.30 3.15 2.79
C TYR A 102 2.07 1.88 3.17
N PRO A 103 1.75 1.14 4.26
CA PRO A 103 2.46 -0.09 4.58
C PRO A 103 2.04 -1.27 3.67
N GLY A 104 0.92 -1.20 2.97
CA GLY A 104 0.48 -2.23 2.01
C GLY A 104 1.15 -2.09 0.64
N VAL A 105 0.63 -1.19 -0.20
CA VAL A 105 1.05 -1.03 -1.60
C VAL A 105 2.52 -0.66 -1.73
N TYR A 106 3.03 0.33 -0.96
CA TYR A 106 4.42 0.76 -1.14
C TYR A 106 5.39 -0.37 -0.80
N LEU A 107 5.24 -1.03 0.36
CA LEU A 107 6.12 -2.13 0.72
C LEU A 107 6.02 -3.32 -0.25
N LEU A 108 4.85 -3.59 -0.84
CA LEU A 108 4.72 -4.60 -1.91
C LEU A 108 5.53 -4.20 -3.16
N ILE A 109 5.33 -2.98 -3.67
CA ILE A 109 5.99 -2.52 -4.91
C ILE A 109 7.51 -2.53 -4.74
N LEU A 110 8.00 -2.13 -3.55
CA LEU A 110 9.42 -2.11 -3.21
C LEU A 110 9.97 -3.51 -2.93
N ALA A 111 9.16 -4.45 -2.43
CA ALA A 111 9.60 -5.83 -2.25
C ALA A 111 9.89 -6.53 -3.58
N ILE A 112 9.05 -6.36 -4.60
CA ILE A 112 9.13 -7.08 -5.88
C ILE A 112 10.54 -7.05 -6.52
N PRO A 113 11.19 -5.89 -6.76
CA PRO A 113 12.53 -5.87 -7.34
C PRO A 113 13.58 -6.53 -6.44
N LEU A 114 13.45 -6.39 -5.12
CA LEU A 114 14.35 -7.06 -4.18
C LEU A 114 14.16 -8.58 -4.16
N VAL A 115 12.93 -9.07 -4.35
CA VAL A 115 12.64 -10.50 -4.53
C VAL A 115 13.33 -11.04 -5.77
N ILE A 116 13.13 -10.37 -6.91
CA ILE A 116 13.74 -10.78 -8.17
C ILE A 116 15.27 -10.76 -8.05
N ASN A 117 15.85 -9.71 -7.45
CA ASN A 117 17.29 -9.61 -7.22
C ASN A 117 17.85 -10.71 -6.30
N ALA A 118 17.04 -11.26 -5.39
CA ALA A 118 17.44 -12.37 -4.53
C ALA A 118 17.40 -13.75 -5.22
N ILE A 119 16.48 -13.96 -6.17
CA ILE A 119 16.20 -15.30 -6.73
C ILE A 119 16.79 -15.54 -8.12
N THR A 120 17.15 -14.48 -8.85
CA THR A 120 17.75 -14.60 -10.20
C THR A 120 19.11 -13.93 -10.25
N THR A 121 19.99 -14.43 -11.11
CA THR A 121 21.27 -13.80 -11.45
C THR A 121 21.21 -13.02 -12.77
N ASP A 122 20.07 -13.07 -13.47
CA ASP A 122 19.86 -12.38 -14.74
C ASP A 122 19.74 -10.86 -14.53
N ALA A 123 20.77 -10.14 -14.97
CA ALA A 123 20.84 -8.68 -14.85
C ALA A 123 19.70 -7.96 -15.61
N PHE A 124 19.24 -8.52 -16.74
CA PHE A 124 18.14 -7.92 -17.51
C PHE A 124 16.85 -7.96 -16.71
N LEU A 125 16.51 -9.11 -16.11
CA LEU A 125 15.32 -9.25 -15.26
C LEU A 125 15.41 -8.34 -14.03
N GLN A 126 16.54 -8.35 -13.34
CA GLN A 126 16.77 -7.53 -12.15
C GLN A 126 16.56 -6.02 -12.42
N ILE A 127 17.21 -5.49 -13.47
CA ILE A 127 17.14 -4.07 -13.81
C ILE A 127 15.75 -3.72 -14.36
N SER A 128 15.16 -4.58 -15.19
CA SER A 128 13.83 -4.34 -15.75
C SER A 128 12.77 -4.28 -14.66
N THR A 129 12.80 -5.18 -13.68
CA THR A 129 11.86 -5.16 -12.55
C THR A 129 12.03 -3.90 -11.70
N LEU A 130 13.27 -3.49 -11.39
CA LEU A 130 13.51 -2.24 -10.66
C LEU A 130 12.97 -1.02 -11.43
N ALA A 131 13.28 -0.93 -12.73
CA ALA A 131 12.84 0.17 -13.56
C ALA A 131 11.31 0.23 -13.65
N VAL A 132 10.65 -0.90 -13.91
CA VAL A 132 9.19 -0.98 -14.00
C VAL A 132 8.54 -0.62 -12.65
N SER A 133 9.06 -1.11 -11.53
CA SER A 133 8.55 -0.76 -10.20
C SER A 133 8.67 0.74 -9.91
N LEU A 134 9.81 1.37 -10.19
CA LEU A 134 10.02 2.79 -9.95
C LEU A 134 9.19 3.68 -10.89
N ILE A 135 9.11 3.33 -12.18
CA ILE A 135 8.26 4.04 -13.15
C ILE A 135 6.79 3.90 -12.77
N GLY A 136 6.35 2.70 -12.40
CA GLY A 136 4.99 2.43 -11.94
C GLY A 136 4.65 3.24 -10.69
N LEU A 137 5.54 3.24 -9.69
CA LEU A 137 5.38 4.04 -8.47
C LEU A 137 5.32 5.53 -8.78
N ALA A 138 6.21 6.05 -9.64
CA ALA A 138 6.18 7.44 -10.05
C ALA A 138 4.87 7.79 -10.78
N THR A 139 4.44 6.95 -11.71
CA THR A 139 3.19 7.14 -12.47
C THR A 139 1.98 7.16 -11.53
N TYR A 140 1.94 6.22 -10.57
CA TYR A 140 0.91 6.19 -9.54
C TYR A 140 0.94 7.46 -8.68
N GLN A 141 2.13 7.92 -8.30
CA GLN A 141 2.31 9.09 -7.45
C GLN A 141 1.96 10.42 -8.13
N PHE A 142 2.16 10.51 -9.44
CA PHE A 142 1.76 11.66 -10.26
C PHE A 142 0.32 11.56 -10.76
N SER A 143 -0.36 10.45 -10.49
CA SER A 143 -1.80 10.34 -10.70
C SER A 143 -2.53 10.87 -9.48
N CYS A 144 -3.66 11.56 -9.71
CA CYS A 144 -4.55 12.07 -8.66
C CYS A 144 -5.15 10.98 -7.73
N LEU A 145 -4.71 9.73 -7.88
CA LEU A 145 -5.18 8.54 -7.17
C LEU A 145 -4.35 8.26 -5.90
N SER A 146 -3.10 8.74 -5.80
CA SER A 146 -2.29 8.48 -4.62
C SER A 146 -2.74 9.31 -3.41
N LEU A 147 -2.88 8.66 -2.25
CA LEU A 147 -3.10 9.35 -0.98
C LEU A 147 -1.99 10.33 -0.66
N MET A 148 -0.75 10.06 -1.08
CA MET A 148 0.38 10.94 -0.80
C MET A 148 0.30 12.25 -1.61
N GLU A 149 -0.20 12.24 -2.85
CA GLU A 149 -0.48 13.49 -3.58
C GLU A 149 -1.60 14.27 -2.89
N ARG A 150 -2.69 13.58 -2.51
CA ARG A 150 -3.86 14.20 -1.90
C ARG A 150 -3.55 14.89 -0.57
N HIS A 151 -2.80 14.24 0.31
CA HIS A 151 -2.50 14.76 1.65
C HIS A 151 -1.23 15.62 1.71
N PHE A 152 -0.28 15.42 0.79
CA PHE A 152 1.00 16.12 0.77
C PHE A 152 1.28 16.77 -0.60
N SER A 153 0.31 17.50 -1.14
CA SER A 153 0.39 18.11 -2.48
C SER A 153 1.69 18.90 -2.74
N LYS A 154 2.25 19.55 -1.72
CA LYS A 154 3.52 20.30 -1.83
C LYS A 154 4.78 19.44 -1.74
N TYR A 155 4.74 18.31 -1.02
CA TYR A 155 5.92 17.53 -0.65
C TYR A 155 5.96 16.11 -1.26
N HIS A 156 4.88 15.66 -1.92
CA HIS A 156 4.79 14.32 -2.49
C HIS A 156 5.96 13.97 -3.43
N LYS A 157 6.44 14.93 -4.23
CA LYS A 157 7.60 14.75 -5.11
C LYS A 157 8.88 14.49 -4.35
N VAL A 158 9.08 15.19 -3.22
CA VAL A 158 10.26 15.00 -2.37
C VAL A 158 10.23 13.62 -1.72
N PHE A 159 9.06 13.20 -1.23
CA PHE A 159 8.90 11.86 -0.65
C PHE A 159 9.11 10.76 -1.69
N LEU A 160 8.62 10.92 -2.92
CA LEU A 160 8.88 9.98 -4.02
C LEU A 160 10.38 9.83 -4.30
N ILE A 161 11.12 10.95 -4.37
CA ILE A 161 12.57 10.93 -4.58
C ILE A 161 13.27 10.22 -3.43
N ILE A 162 12.89 10.48 -2.18
CA ILE A 162 13.46 9.81 -1.00
C ILE A 162 13.21 8.29 -1.09
N ILE A 163 11.98 7.86 -1.40
CA ILE A 163 11.64 6.44 -1.52
C ILE A 163 12.43 5.77 -2.64
N ALA A 164 12.50 6.40 -3.82
CA ALA A 164 13.26 5.87 -4.94
C ALA A 164 14.77 5.76 -4.64
N LEU A 165 15.35 6.75 -3.96
CA LEU A 165 16.76 6.71 -3.56
C LEU A 165 17.03 5.60 -2.52
N LEU A 166 16.14 5.45 -1.53
CA LEU A 166 16.23 4.36 -0.55
C LEU A 166 16.11 2.99 -1.23
N GLU A 167 15.22 2.84 -2.19
CA GLU A 167 15.02 1.59 -2.93
C GLU A 167 16.24 1.23 -3.79
N ILE A 168 16.78 2.19 -4.54
CA ILE A 168 18.01 1.97 -5.32
C ILE A 168 19.17 1.59 -4.38
N THR A 169 19.26 2.24 -3.22
CA THR A 169 20.28 1.93 -2.21
C THR A 169 20.10 0.50 -1.68
N LEU A 170 18.87 0.09 -1.36
CA LEU A 170 18.57 -1.28 -0.94
C LEU A 170 18.93 -2.31 -2.00
N PHE A 171 18.53 -2.06 -3.24
CA PHE A 171 18.78 -2.96 -4.37
C PHE A 171 20.28 -3.21 -4.60
N VAL A 172 21.09 -2.15 -4.53
CA VAL A 172 22.55 -2.28 -4.65
C VAL A 172 23.16 -2.93 -3.42
N ALA A 173 22.75 -2.52 -2.21
CA ALA A 173 23.28 -3.03 -0.94
C ALA A 173 22.99 -4.53 -0.74
N GLN A 174 21.86 -5.02 -1.26
CA GLN A 174 21.45 -6.43 -1.17
C GLN A 174 22.50 -7.39 -1.72
N ARG A 175 23.19 -7.02 -2.82
CA ARG A 175 24.24 -7.86 -3.43
C ARG A 175 25.45 -8.08 -2.52
N THR A 176 25.69 -7.14 -1.61
CA THR A 176 26.86 -7.16 -0.71
C THR A 176 26.55 -7.75 0.66
N ASN A 177 25.28 -8.10 0.93
CA ASN A 177 24.77 -8.51 2.24
C ASN A 177 25.31 -7.64 3.39
N SER A 178 25.39 -6.34 3.14
CA SER A 178 26.02 -5.39 4.05
C SER A 178 25.06 -4.96 5.16
N LEU A 179 25.60 -4.54 6.31
CA LEU A 179 24.81 -3.91 7.38
C LEU A 179 23.98 -2.71 6.87
N ILE A 180 24.46 -2.04 5.81
CA ILE A 180 23.77 -0.96 5.13
C ILE A 180 22.39 -1.40 4.62
N PHE A 181 22.26 -2.63 4.11
CA PHE A 181 20.98 -3.17 3.63
C PHE A 181 19.95 -3.25 4.78
N THR A 182 20.37 -3.74 5.94
CA THR A 182 19.51 -3.84 7.13
C THR A 182 19.13 -2.46 7.67
N TYR A 183 20.08 -1.53 7.81
CA TYR A 183 19.76 -0.20 8.33
C TYR A 183 18.86 0.60 7.37
N THR A 184 19.14 0.53 6.07
CA THR A 184 18.34 1.24 5.05
C THR A 184 16.91 0.70 5.02
N SER A 185 16.71 -0.61 5.22
CA SER A 185 15.37 -1.20 5.21
C SER A 185 14.55 -0.79 6.44
N VAL A 186 15.18 -0.74 7.62
CA VAL A 186 14.55 -0.21 8.83
C VAL A 186 14.18 1.27 8.66
N VAL A 187 15.08 2.08 8.10
CA VAL A 187 14.81 3.51 7.83
C VAL A 187 13.64 3.66 6.85
N LEU A 188 13.60 2.87 5.79
CA LEU A 188 12.51 2.89 4.80
C LEU A 188 11.16 2.51 5.44
N ILE A 189 11.12 1.43 6.23
CA ILE A 189 9.91 1.02 6.95
C ILE A 189 9.44 2.16 7.86
N LEU A 190 10.32 2.69 8.71
CA LEU A 190 9.98 3.77 9.63
C LEU A 190 9.48 5.01 8.87
N PHE A 191 10.11 5.35 7.76
CA PHE A 191 9.70 6.46 6.91
C PHE A 191 8.26 6.27 6.38
N ILE A 192 7.94 5.09 5.84
CA ILE A 192 6.59 4.78 5.34
C ILE A 192 5.55 4.84 6.47
N PHE A 193 5.86 4.29 7.65
CA PHE A 193 4.96 4.35 8.80
C PHE A 193 4.76 5.79 9.31
N LEU A 194 5.82 6.61 9.33
CA LEU A 194 5.72 8.01 9.69
C LEU A 194 4.85 8.81 8.70
N LEU A 195 4.96 8.52 7.41
CA LEU A 195 4.06 9.11 6.40
C LEU A 195 2.61 8.72 6.68
N ALA A 196 2.34 7.45 6.94
CA ALA A 196 0.99 6.95 7.27
C ALA A 196 0.40 7.65 8.50
N LEU A 197 1.20 7.83 9.57
CA LEU A 197 0.78 8.52 10.79
C LEU A 197 0.63 10.03 10.62
N SER A 198 1.40 10.64 9.70
CA SER A 198 1.37 12.07 9.43
C SER A 198 0.14 12.49 8.63
N VAL A 199 -0.58 11.54 8.03
CA VAL A 199 -1.89 11.79 7.44
C VAL A 199 -2.87 12.16 8.56
N LYS A 200 -3.01 13.45 8.82
CA LYS A 200 -4.10 13.96 9.65
C LYS A 200 -5.40 13.66 8.91
N GLY A 201 -6.27 12.87 9.55
CA GLY A 201 -7.64 12.71 9.09
C GLY A 201 -8.21 14.10 8.86
N GLU A 202 -8.55 14.41 7.60
CA GLU A 202 -9.16 15.68 7.24
C GLU A 202 -10.30 15.95 8.21
N LYS A 203 -10.31 17.15 8.80
CA LYS A 203 -11.53 17.66 9.40
C LYS A 203 -12.52 17.78 8.25
N GLU A 204 -13.35 16.76 8.06
CA GLU A 204 -14.51 16.84 7.20
C GLU A 204 -15.29 18.08 7.61
N ASN A 205 -15.21 19.11 6.77
CA ASN A 205 -16.13 20.22 6.83
C ASN A 205 -17.44 19.68 6.24
N PRO A 206 -18.51 19.53 7.04
CA PRO A 206 -19.78 19.12 6.50
C PRO A 206 -20.39 20.34 5.80
N ASP A 207 -20.24 20.41 4.49
CA ASP A 207 -21.16 21.18 3.66
C ASP A 207 -22.43 20.35 3.41
#